data_AF-A0A2E8ATK3-F1
#
_entry.id   AF-A0A2E8ATK3-F1
#
_cell.length_a   1.000
_cell.length_b   1.000
_cell.length_c   1.000
_cell.angle_alpha   90.00
_cell.angle_beta   90.00
_cell.angle_gamma   90.00
#
_symmetry.space_group_name_H-M   'P 1'
#
loop_
_entity.id
_entity.type
_entity.pdbx_description
1 polymer ?
#
loop_
_entity_poly.entity_id
_entity_poly.type
_entity_poly.pdbx_seq_one_letter_code
_entity_poly.pdbx_strand_id
1 'polypeptide(L)'
;MGAQQFEVMSNGKDLAEAFTRAVDNAFYLWGHAGYTGSICEKPGAYLVPTPKGVTAQDVVETIVAAQGWDNHRYGWSDMKPEFVEQQNKHYELAEAAFAKVAKWFGQDEAEKIVNMSDDKWDDAVAIEMTASEYPEAAEKDDDRWFFFFGWASS
;
A
#
# COMPACT_ATOMS: atom_id res chain seq x y z
N MET A 1 8.72 -6.26 18.06
CA MET A 1 9.20 -6.31 16.66
C MET A 1 8.27 -5.41 15.90
N GLY A 2 8.79 -4.32 15.34
CA GLY A 2 7.97 -3.29 14.73
C GLY A 2 7.54 -3.69 13.32
N ALA A 3 6.55 -2.99 12.80
CA ALA A 3 6.31 -2.90 11.37
C ALA A 3 6.16 -1.42 11.04
N GLN A 4 6.57 -1.02 9.83
CA GLN A 4 6.44 0.33 9.34
C GLN A 4 5.81 0.30 7.96
N GLN A 5 4.82 1.16 7.76
CA GLN A 5 4.23 1.38 6.45
C GLN A 5 5.18 2.24 5.60
N PHE A 6 5.33 1.88 4.33
CA PHE A 6 6.09 2.65 3.36
C PHE A 6 5.25 3.00 2.14
N GLU A 7 5.63 4.10 1.50
CA GLU A 7 5.08 4.61 0.26
C GLU A 7 6.22 5.15 -0.58
N VAL A 8 6.35 4.68 -1.83
CA VAL A 8 7.44 5.05 -2.73
C VAL A 8 6.91 5.20 -4.14
N MET A 9 7.22 6.31 -4.79
CA MET A 9 7.00 6.49 -6.23
C MET A 9 8.29 6.19 -6.99
N SER A 10 8.19 5.43 -8.07
CA SER A 10 9.34 5.15 -8.95
C SER A 10 8.86 4.88 -10.38
N ASN A 11 9.73 5.14 -11.36
CA ASN A 11 9.44 4.98 -12.78
C ASN A 11 10.35 3.94 -13.43
N GLY A 12 9.89 3.37 -14.53
CA GLY A 12 10.64 2.46 -15.38
C GLY A 12 9.84 2.07 -16.62
N LYS A 13 10.45 1.31 -17.52
CA LYS A 13 9.75 0.84 -18.74
C LYS A 13 8.59 -0.09 -18.41
N ASP A 14 8.74 -0.84 -17.34
CA ASP A 14 7.75 -1.73 -16.77
C ASP A 14 7.81 -1.73 -15.24
N LEU A 15 6.89 -2.48 -14.62
CA LEU A 15 6.77 -2.61 -13.17
C LEU A 15 8.06 -3.15 -12.53
N ALA A 16 8.71 -4.14 -13.16
CA ALA A 16 9.88 -4.79 -12.60
C ALA A 16 11.09 -3.85 -12.56
N GLU A 17 11.28 -3.07 -13.62
CA GLU A 17 12.32 -2.04 -13.67
C GLU A 17 12.03 -0.92 -12.65
N ALA A 18 10.78 -0.45 -12.57
CA ALA A 18 10.39 0.59 -11.61
C ALA A 18 10.58 0.14 -10.15
N PHE A 19 10.22 -1.12 -9.85
CA PHE A 19 10.44 -1.73 -8.53
C PHE A 19 11.92 -1.86 -8.20
N THR A 20 12.73 -2.37 -9.14
CA THR A 20 14.18 -2.49 -8.95
C THR A 20 14.81 -1.13 -8.67
N ARG A 21 14.44 -0.10 -9.44
CA ARG A 21 14.89 1.29 -9.20
C ARG A 21 14.44 1.82 -7.84
N ALA A 22 13.22 1.51 -7.40
CA ALA A 22 12.73 1.91 -6.08
C ALA A 22 13.56 1.29 -4.95
N VAL A 23 13.88 0.00 -5.08
CA VAL A 23 14.75 -0.73 -4.15
C VAL A 23 16.18 -0.18 -4.15
N ASP A 24 16.76 0.06 -5.32
CA ASP A 24 18.11 0.63 -5.46
C ASP A 24 18.20 2.04 -4.86
N ASN A 25 17.19 2.88 -5.12
CA ASN A 25 17.10 4.22 -4.54
C ASN A 25 16.98 4.17 -3.02
N ALA A 26 16.15 3.25 -2.49
CA ALA A 26 16.06 3.05 -1.05
C ALA A 26 17.40 2.58 -0.46
N PHE A 27 18.11 1.64 -1.11
CA PHE A 27 19.45 1.25 -0.68
C PHE A 27 20.45 2.41 -0.69
N TYR A 28 20.37 3.31 -1.67
CA TYR A 28 21.23 4.49 -1.74
C TYR A 28 20.95 5.49 -0.62
N LEU A 29 19.67 5.83 -0.41
CA LEU A 29 19.24 6.83 0.57
C LEU A 29 19.57 6.44 2.00
N TRP A 30 19.41 5.15 2.30
CA TRP A 30 19.59 4.65 3.65
C TRP A 30 21.00 4.06 3.85
N GLY A 31 21.71 3.69 2.78
CA GLY A 31 23.03 3.07 2.83
C GLY A 31 22.92 1.55 2.81
N HIS A 32 23.84 0.88 2.11
CA HIS A 32 23.79 -0.54 1.73
C HIS A 32 23.74 -1.60 2.87
N ALA A 33 23.39 -1.22 4.09
CA ALA A 33 23.37 -2.06 5.29
C ALA A 33 22.02 -2.80 5.54
N GLY A 34 21.06 -2.72 4.62
CA GLY A 34 19.76 -3.38 4.74
C GLY A 34 18.81 -2.59 5.64
N TYR A 35 17.78 -1.99 5.05
CA TYR A 35 16.86 -1.14 5.80
C TYR A 35 15.54 -1.83 6.05
N THR A 36 15.39 -2.21 7.32
CA THR A 36 14.14 -2.55 7.97
C THR A 36 13.14 -1.38 7.85
N GLY A 37 11.90 -1.66 7.48
CA GLY A 37 10.80 -0.71 7.36
C GLY A 37 10.68 -0.09 5.97
N SER A 38 11.24 -0.71 4.92
CA SER A 38 11.25 -0.15 3.56
C SER A 38 10.92 -1.17 2.46
N ILE A 39 10.73 -0.67 1.24
CA ILE A 39 10.52 -1.49 0.03
C ILE A 39 11.66 -2.48 -0.24
N CYS A 40 12.86 -2.27 0.33
CA CYS A 40 14.00 -3.18 0.19
C CYS A 40 13.74 -4.59 0.75
N GLU A 41 12.77 -4.74 1.67
CA GLU A 41 12.41 -6.05 2.24
C GLU A 41 11.42 -6.84 1.38
N LYS A 42 10.83 -6.18 0.38
CA LYS A 42 9.76 -6.78 -0.40
C LYS A 42 10.33 -7.74 -1.44
N PRO A 43 9.77 -8.96 -1.58
CA PRO A 43 10.25 -9.93 -2.55
C PRO A 43 9.94 -9.53 -4.00
N GLY A 44 8.95 -8.66 -4.20
CA GLY A 44 8.51 -8.19 -5.50
C GLY A 44 7.41 -7.13 -5.39
N ALA A 45 6.67 -6.96 -6.48
CA ALA A 45 5.54 -6.04 -6.57
C ALA A 45 4.36 -6.64 -7.33
N TYR A 46 3.15 -6.40 -6.81
CA TYR A 46 1.89 -6.79 -7.41
C TYR A 46 1.18 -5.57 -8.01
N LEU A 47 1.02 -5.57 -9.34
CA LEU A 47 0.33 -4.48 -10.04
C LEU A 47 -1.18 -4.60 -9.89
N VAL A 48 -1.79 -3.58 -9.30
CA VAL A 48 -3.23 -3.37 -9.28
C VAL A 48 -3.58 -2.31 -10.30
N PRO A 49 -4.55 -2.56 -11.20
CA PRO A 49 -4.94 -1.59 -12.22
C PRO A 49 -5.65 -0.40 -11.59
N THR A 50 -5.40 0.80 -12.09
CA THR A 50 -6.09 2.01 -11.62
C THR A 50 -7.54 2.01 -12.11
N PRO A 51 -8.56 2.02 -11.22
CA PRO A 51 -9.95 2.11 -11.62
C PRO A 51 -10.21 3.39 -12.41
N LYS A 52 -11.21 3.37 -13.30
CA LYS A 52 -11.52 4.53 -14.14
C LYS A 52 -12.00 5.71 -13.30
N GLY A 53 -11.41 6.88 -13.53
CA GLY A 53 -11.86 8.13 -12.94
C GLY A 53 -11.43 8.36 -11.49
N VAL A 54 -10.47 7.58 -10.99
CA VAL A 54 -9.79 7.80 -9.70
C VAL A 54 -8.29 7.89 -9.93
N THR A 55 -7.61 8.61 -9.05
CA THR A 55 -6.14 8.74 -9.09
C THR A 55 -5.50 7.49 -8.49
N ALA A 56 -4.23 7.21 -8.81
CA ALA A 56 -3.48 6.16 -8.14
C ALA A 56 -3.39 6.42 -6.64
N GLN A 57 -3.19 7.68 -6.23
CA GLN A 57 -3.17 8.07 -4.82
C GLN A 57 -4.50 7.74 -4.11
N ASP A 58 -5.65 8.06 -4.70
CA ASP A 58 -6.97 7.73 -4.11
C ASP A 58 -7.15 6.22 -3.89
N VAL A 59 -6.59 5.41 -4.80
CA VAL A 59 -6.63 3.95 -4.72
C VAL A 59 -5.75 3.47 -3.57
N VAL A 60 -4.50 3.96 -3.47
CA VAL A 60 -3.58 3.66 -2.37
C VAL A 60 -4.22 3.99 -1.02
N GLU A 61 -4.69 5.23 -0.86
CA GLU A 61 -5.31 5.69 0.40
C GLU A 61 -6.53 4.85 0.78
N THR A 62 -7.34 4.45 -0.21
CA THR A 62 -8.51 3.60 0.04
C THR A 62 -8.10 2.17 0.45
N ILE A 63 -7.06 1.58 -0.16
CA ILE A 63 -6.57 0.24 0.21
C ILE A 63 -5.95 0.27 1.61
N VAL A 64 -5.13 1.29 1.91
CA VAL A 64 -4.52 1.48 3.24
C VAL A 64 -5.61 1.66 4.31
N ALA A 65 -6.64 2.47 4.03
CA ALA A 65 -7.74 2.66 4.96
C ALA A 65 -8.56 1.37 5.19
N ALA A 66 -8.51 0.41 4.26
CA ALA A 66 -9.18 -0.88 4.38
C ALA A 66 -8.37 -1.91 5.17
N GLN A 67 -7.10 -1.66 5.51
CA GLN A 67 -6.28 -2.59 6.27
C GLN A 67 -6.90 -2.91 7.63
N GLY A 68 -6.77 -4.17 8.06
CA GLY A 68 -7.38 -4.65 9.29
C GLY A 68 -8.92 -4.69 9.30
N TRP A 69 -9.59 -4.60 8.14
CA TRP A 69 -11.05 -4.76 8.03
C TRP A 69 -11.55 -6.12 8.54
N ASP A 70 -10.72 -7.16 8.42
CA ASP A 70 -10.99 -8.54 8.84
C ASP A 70 -10.52 -8.83 10.28
N ASN A 71 -9.91 -7.85 10.96
CA ASN A 71 -9.45 -8.02 12.32
C ASN A 71 -10.59 -8.39 13.25
N HIS A 72 -10.33 -9.38 14.09
CA HIS A 72 -11.30 -9.76 15.10
C HIS A 72 -11.52 -8.62 16.09
N ARG A 73 -12.80 -8.26 16.32
CA ARG A 73 -13.19 -7.20 17.25
C ARG A 73 -13.04 -7.70 18.70
N TYR A 74 -11.82 -7.63 19.22
CA TYR A 74 -11.52 -8.02 20.60
C TYR A 74 -12.02 -6.97 21.58
N GLY A 75 -12.92 -7.37 22.49
CA GLY A 75 -13.31 -6.60 23.66
C GLY A 75 -12.84 -7.30 24.93
N TRP A 76 -12.09 -6.60 25.78
CA TRP A 76 -11.80 -7.04 27.15
C TRP A 76 -12.92 -6.56 28.07
N SER A 77 -13.26 -7.35 29.09
CA SER A 77 -14.40 -7.05 29.99
C SER A 77 -14.20 -5.77 30.82
N ASP A 78 -12.97 -5.30 30.95
CA ASP A 78 -12.55 -4.09 31.66
C ASP A 78 -12.12 -2.96 30.71
N MET A 79 -12.33 -3.11 29.40
CA MET A 79 -12.03 -2.05 28.43
C MET A 79 -12.93 -0.85 28.68
N LYS A 80 -12.32 0.34 28.75
CA LYS A 80 -13.08 1.57 28.96
C LYS A 80 -13.99 1.85 27.74
N PRO A 81 -15.22 2.36 27.95
CA PRO A 81 -16.17 2.62 26.86
C PRO A 81 -15.59 3.47 25.73
N GLU A 82 -14.75 4.47 26.05
CA GLU A 82 -14.13 5.32 25.04
C GLU A 82 -13.19 4.57 24.09
N PHE A 83 -12.52 3.52 24.56
CA PHE A 83 -11.66 2.69 23.70
C PHE A 83 -12.47 1.75 22.83
N VAL A 84 -13.58 1.22 23.35
CA VAL A 84 -14.52 0.42 22.56
C VAL A 84 -15.12 1.26 21.43
N GLU A 85 -15.52 2.51 21.72
CA GLU A 85 -16.05 3.42 20.71
C GLU A 85 -15.00 3.77 19.63
N GLN A 86 -13.77 4.08 20.05
CA GLN A 86 -12.67 4.34 19.11
C GLN A 86 -12.37 3.13 18.22
N GLN A 87 -12.32 1.93 18.81
CA GLN A 87 -12.09 0.69 18.09
C GLN A 87 -13.22 0.42 17.08
N ASN A 88 -14.49 0.55 17.48
CA ASN A 88 -15.63 0.38 16.57
C ASN A 88 -15.59 1.37 15.41
N LYS A 89 -15.27 2.64 15.68
CA LYS A 89 -15.13 3.65 14.64
C LYS A 89 -14.02 3.31 13.64
N HIS A 90 -12.90 2.76 14.12
CA HIS A 90 -11.82 2.30 13.24
C HIS A 90 -12.30 1.15 12.34
N TYR A 91 -12.99 0.15 12.88
CA TYR A 91 -13.53 -0.96 12.08
C TYR A 91 -14.58 -0.52 11.07
N GLU A 92 -15.49 0.39 11.44
CA GLU A 92 -16.50 0.92 10.51
C GLU A 92 -15.86 1.65 9.31
N LEU A 93 -14.77 2.40 9.56
CA LEU A 93 -14.01 3.06 8.50
C LEU A 93 -13.30 2.04 7.60
N ALA A 94 -12.68 1.01 8.19
CA ALA A 94 -12.01 -0.05 7.44
C ALA A 94 -12.98 -0.88 6.59
N GLU A 95 -14.15 -1.24 7.14
CA GLU A 95 -15.21 -1.93 6.41
C GLU A 95 -15.75 -1.10 5.24
N ALA A 96 -15.98 0.20 5.45
CA ALA A 96 -16.43 1.10 4.39
C ALA A 96 -15.38 1.27 3.29
N ALA A 97 -14.10 1.36 3.65
CA ALA A 97 -12.99 1.41 2.71
C ALA A 97 -12.88 0.09 1.93
N PHE A 98 -12.92 -1.06 2.61
CA PHE A 98 -12.90 -2.37 1.98
C PHE A 98 -14.05 -2.55 0.98
N ALA A 99 -15.27 -2.16 1.34
CA ALA A 99 -16.41 -2.22 0.43
C ALA A 99 -16.20 -1.39 -0.85
N LYS A 100 -15.46 -0.28 -0.76
CA LYS A 100 -15.08 0.54 -1.92
C LYS A 100 -14.03 -0.16 -2.79
N VAL A 101 -13.02 -0.81 -2.18
CA VAL A 101 -12.03 -1.64 -2.90
C VAL A 101 -12.72 -2.81 -3.61
N ALA A 102 -13.60 -3.54 -2.92
CA ALA A 102 -14.38 -4.65 -3.49
C ALA A 102 -15.28 -4.20 -4.65
N LYS A 103 -15.81 -2.97 -4.61
CA LYS A 103 -16.57 -2.40 -5.72
C LYS A 103 -15.70 -2.15 -6.96
N TRP A 104 -14.42 -1.85 -6.80
CA TRP A 104 -13.50 -1.62 -7.92
C TRP A 104 -12.98 -2.92 -8.53
N PHE A 105 -12.60 -3.89 -7.68
CA PHE A 105 -11.81 -5.05 -8.12
C PHE A 105 -12.58 -6.38 -8.02
N GLY A 106 -13.74 -6.40 -7.36
CA GLY A 106 -14.42 -7.62 -6.95
C GLY A 106 -13.94 -8.08 -5.56
N GLN A 107 -14.74 -8.94 -4.93
CA GLN A 107 -14.54 -9.39 -3.54
C GLN A 107 -13.19 -10.10 -3.36
N ASP A 108 -12.96 -11.20 -4.08
CA ASP A 108 -11.76 -12.03 -3.92
C ASP A 108 -10.46 -11.25 -4.19
N GLU A 109 -10.47 -10.39 -5.21
CA GLU A 109 -9.31 -9.58 -5.56
C GLU A 109 -9.06 -8.48 -4.52
N ALA A 110 -10.13 -7.88 -3.96
CA ALA A 110 -9.99 -6.91 -2.87
C ALA A 110 -9.42 -7.56 -1.59
N GLU A 111 -9.88 -8.76 -1.22
CA GLU A 111 -9.33 -9.50 -0.08
C GLU A 111 -7.83 -9.75 -0.27
N LYS A 112 -7.44 -10.23 -1.46
CA LYS A 112 -6.03 -10.44 -1.80
C LYS A 112 -5.21 -9.14 -1.70
N ILE A 113 -5.67 -8.06 -2.34
CA ILE A 113 -4.94 -6.79 -2.39
C ILE A 113 -4.77 -6.20 -0.99
N VAL A 114 -5.84 -6.16 -0.19
CA VAL A 114 -5.81 -5.56 1.14
C VAL A 114 -4.92 -6.38 2.08
N ASN A 115 -5.06 -7.71 2.07
CA ASN A 115 -4.23 -8.59 2.89
C ASN A 115 -2.75 -8.52 2.50
N MET A 116 -2.43 -8.48 1.20
CA MET A 116 -1.06 -8.31 0.72
C MET A 116 -0.48 -6.95 1.14
N SER A 117 -1.30 -5.89 1.09
CA SER A 117 -0.86 -4.56 1.52
C SER A 117 -0.58 -4.49 3.02
N ASP A 118 -1.32 -5.26 3.84
CA ASP A 118 -1.23 -5.35 5.30
C ASP A 118 -0.12 -6.33 5.76
N ASP A 119 0.31 -7.23 4.87
CA ASP A 119 1.37 -8.19 5.14
C ASP A 119 2.76 -7.57 4.93
N LYS A 120 3.65 -7.81 5.90
CA LYS A 120 5.01 -7.27 5.88
C LYS A 120 5.99 -8.06 5.01
N TRP A 121 5.70 -9.32 4.70
CA TRP A 121 6.56 -10.25 3.98
C TRP A 121 6.09 -10.54 2.56
N ASP A 122 4.82 -10.32 2.25
CA ASP A 122 4.29 -10.44 0.90
C ASP A 122 4.80 -9.30 -0.01
N ASP A 123 4.52 -9.39 -1.31
CA ASP A 123 4.88 -8.38 -2.31
C ASP A 123 4.41 -6.96 -1.93
N ALA A 124 5.11 -5.94 -2.43
CA ALA A 124 4.59 -4.58 -2.38
C ALA A 124 3.37 -4.46 -3.31
N VAL A 125 2.32 -3.74 -2.89
CA VAL A 125 1.24 -3.40 -3.83
C VAL A 125 1.70 -2.20 -4.66
N ALA A 126 1.42 -2.24 -5.97
CA ALA A 126 1.79 -1.18 -6.90
C ALA A 126 0.58 -0.71 -7.71
N ILE A 127 0.38 0.60 -7.80
CA ILE A 127 -0.62 1.22 -8.68
C ILE A 127 0.10 1.99 -9.79
N GLU A 128 -0.31 1.80 -11.04
CA GLU A 128 0.20 2.64 -12.13
C GLU A 128 -0.41 4.05 -12.05
N MET A 129 0.44 5.06 -12.03
CA MET A 129 0.02 6.45 -11.97
C MET A 129 -0.56 6.90 -13.30
N THR A 130 -1.56 7.76 -13.27
CA THR A 130 -2.01 8.44 -14.49
C THR A 130 -1.00 9.53 -14.86
N ALA A 131 -0.91 9.90 -16.15
CA ALA A 131 0.01 10.93 -16.61
C ALA A 131 -0.18 12.29 -15.90
N SER A 132 -1.38 12.57 -15.37
CA SER A 132 -1.67 13.76 -14.56
C SER A 132 -1.05 13.74 -13.17
N GLU A 133 -0.63 12.58 -12.68
CA GLU A 133 -0.02 12.39 -11.36
C GLU A 133 1.50 12.34 -11.41
N TYR A 134 2.09 12.33 -12.61
CA TYR A 134 3.54 12.23 -12.75
C TYR A 134 4.23 13.42 -12.06
N PRO A 135 5.33 13.20 -11.31
CA PRO A 135 6.05 14.29 -10.66
C PRO A 135 6.49 15.36 -11.69
N GLU A 136 6.41 16.64 -11.34
CA GLU A 136 6.78 17.73 -12.25
C GLU A 136 8.26 17.66 -12.72
N ALA A 137 9.12 17.07 -11.89
CA ALA A 137 10.53 16.83 -12.17
C ALA A 137 10.80 15.52 -12.94
N ALA A 138 9.77 14.76 -13.30
CA ALA A 138 9.92 13.55 -14.09
C ALA A 138 10.54 13.91 -15.45
N GLU A 139 11.69 13.33 -15.77
CA GLU A 139 12.22 13.40 -17.12
C GLU A 139 11.18 12.85 -18.10
N LYS A 140 11.05 13.48 -19.27
CA LYS A 140 10.10 13.08 -20.33
C LYS A 140 10.61 11.83 -21.06
N ASP A 141 10.98 10.80 -20.32
CA ASP A 141 11.18 9.48 -20.88
C ASP A 141 9.81 8.81 -21.09
N ASP A 142 9.74 7.86 -22.00
CA ASP A 142 8.58 6.99 -22.23
C ASP A 142 8.31 6.02 -21.05
N ASP A 143 8.90 6.31 -19.88
CA ASP A 143 8.78 5.53 -18.67
C ASP A 143 7.41 5.69 -18.02
N ARG A 144 6.93 4.60 -17.43
CA ARG A 144 5.68 4.53 -16.68
C ARG A 144 5.98 4.75 -15.22
N TRP A 145 5.10 5.47 -14.53
CA TRP A 145 5.24 5.74 -13.10
C TRP A 145 4.34 4.83 -12.29
N PHE A 146 4.88 4.34 -11.18
CA PHE A 146 4.20 3.44 -10.26
C PHE A 146 4.32 3.96 -8.83
N PHE A 147 3.23 3.80 -8.09
CA PHE A 147 3.16 4.05 -6.66
C PHE A 147 3.20 2.72 -5.92
N PHE A 148 4.28 2.43 -5.20
CA PHE A 148 4.48 1.24 -4.39
C PHE A 148 4.15 1.51 -2.92
N PHE A 149 3.47 0.58 -2.26
CA PHE A 149 3.11 0.72 -0.84
C PHE A 149 2.91 -0.64 -0.17
N GLY A 150 2.94 -0.61 1.17
CA GLY A 150 2.66 -1.77 2.03
C GLY A 150 3.34 -1.64 3.39
N TRP A 151 3.34 -2.72 4.16
CA TRP A 151 4.11 -2.82 5.42
C TRP A 151 5.46 -3.48 5.21
N ALA A 152 6.47 -3.10 5.99
CA ALA A 152 7.77 -3.75 6.05
C ALA A 152 8.20 -3.91 7.52
N SER A 153 9.11 -4.85 7.82
CA SER A 153 9.48 -5.14 9.20
C SER A 153 10.40 -4.07 9.77
N SER A 154 10.15 -3.57 10.99
CA SER A 154 11.02 -2.58 11.67
C SER A 154 11.66 -3.06 12.97
#